data_AF-A0A7W7ICK0-F1
#
_entry.id   AF-A0A7W7ICK0-F1
#
_cell.length_a   1.000
_cell.length_b   1.000
_cell.length_c   1.000
_cell.angle_alpha   90.00
_cell.angle_beta   90.00
_cell.angle_gamma   90.00
#
_symmetry.space_group_name_H-M   'P 1'
#
loop_
_entity.id
_entity.type
_entity.pdbx_description
1 polymer ?
#
loop_
_entity_poly.entity_id
_entity_poly.type
_entity_poly.pdbx_seq_one_letter_code
_entity_poly.pdbx_strand_id
1 'polypeptide(L)'
;MDAIAGFGAQFGTEAPPARIVLLSDGTNTAGREPGEAVRRAAETGVPVSTIAYGTPEGFMVQNGQMIPVPVDGPALERLAQDTGGRFYEAASGDELRGVYADIGGSIGYRTERREIWTWFIGAGLLLSCAVAAASLLWFSRLP
;
A
#
# COMPACT_ATOMS: atom_id res chain seq x y z
N MET A 1 1.87 -7.51 18.00
CA MET A 1 3.24 -7.98 17.68
C MET A 1 3.29 -9.50 17.59
N ASP A 2 2.70 -10.20 18.56
CA ASP A 2 2.62 -11.68 18.54
C ASP A 2 2.01 -12.25 17.25
N ALA A 3 1.02 -11.57 16.66
CA ALA A 3 0.44 -11.96 15.37
C ALA A 3 1.44 -11.88 14.19
N ILE A 4 2.34 -10.89 14.18
CA ILE A 4 3.36 -10.71 13.13
C ILE A 4 4.45 -11.78 13.30
N ALA A 5 4.89 -12.01 14.54
CA ALA A 5 5.86 -13.04 14.87
C ALA A 5 5.34 -14.45 14.56
N GLY A 6 4.06 -14.72 14.87
CA GLY A 6 3.38 -15.96 14.55
C GLY A 6 3.26 -16.21 13.04
N PHE A 7 3.04 -15.16 12.25
CA PHE A 7 3.03 -15.25 10.78
C PHE A 7 4.40 -15.71 10.25
N GLY A 8 5.50 -15.09 10.66
CA GLY A 8 6.85 -15.50 10.25
C GLY A 8 7.17 -16.95 10.60
N ALA A 9 6.81 -17.38 11.81
CA ALA A 9 6.99 -18.76 12.26
C ALA A 9 6.24 -19.79 11.41
N GLN A 10 5.11 -19.42 10.80
CA GLN A 10 4.33 -20.29 9.92
C GLN A 10 4.98 -20.51 8.54
N PHE A 11 5.87 -19.60 8.09
CA PHE A 11 6.51 -19.63 6.77
C PHE A 11 8.03 -19.90 6.82
N GLY A 12 8.56 -20.35 7.97
CA GLY A 12 9.92 -20.89 8.10
C GLY A 12 11.07 -19.91 7.84
N THR A 13 10.81 -18.61 7.85
CA THR A 13 11.78 -17.53 7.63
C THR A 13 11.55 -16.39 8.61
N GLU A 14 12.54 -15.50 8.75
CA GLU A 14 12.44 -14.24 9.49
C GLU A 14 11.16 -13.48 9.08
N ALA A 15 10.49 -12.84 10.05
CA ALA A 15 9.23 -12.16 9.79
C ALA A 15 9.41 -11.14 8.65
N PRO A 16 8.58 -11.18 7.59
CA PRO A 16 8.74 -10.26 6.47
C PRO A 16 8.53 -8.82 6.95
N PRO A 17 9.09 -7.82 6.25
CA PRO A 17 8.85 -6.41 6.55
C PRO A 17 7.34 -6.15 6.70
N ALA A 18 6.96 -5.62 7.86
CA ALA A 18 5.56 -5.40 8.21
C ALA A 18 5.29 -3.90 8.41
N ARG A 19 4.08 -3.47 8.03
CA ARG A 19 3.53 -2.16 8.37
C ARG A 19 2.08 -2.34 8.81
N ILE A 20 1.61 -1.47 9.70
CA ILE A 20 0.22 -1.49 10.18
C ILE A 20 -0.50 -0.28 9.57
N VAL A 21 -1.75 -0.48 9.15
CA VAL A 21 -2.67 0.60 8.80
C VAL A 21 -3.81 0.58 9.80
N LEU A 22 -3.91 1.64 10.62
CA LEU A 22 -4.93 1.83 11.64
C LEU A 22 -5.99 2.81 11.13
N LEU A 23 -7.21 2.34 10.98
CA LEU A 23 -8.38 3.17 10.69
C LEU A 23 -9.11 3.47 12.01
N SER A 24 -9.33 4.74 12.33
CA SER A 24 -10.06 5.14 13.54
C SER A 24 -11.09 6.22 13.21
N ASP A 25 -12.32 6.01 13.68
CA ASP A 25 -13.47 6.90 13.52
C ASP A 25 -13.72 7.81 14.73
N GLY A 26 -12.87 7.72 15.75
CA GLY A 26 -13.00 8.51 16.97
C GLY A 26 -11.88 8.23 17.98
N THR A 27 -12.10 8.68 19.23
CA THR A 27 -11.24 8.41 20.39
C THR A 27 -11.36 6.96 20.87
N ASN A 28 -10.31 6.42 21.49
CA ASN A 28 -10.33 5.09 22.09
C ASN A 28 -11.38 5.02 23.22
N THR A 29 -12.42 4.19 23.07
CA THR A 29 -13.51 4.05 24.06
C THR A 29 -13.38 2.80 24.94
N ALA A 30 -12.56 1.82 24.55
CA ALA A 30 -12.31 0.60 25.30
C ALA A 30 -11.00 -0.09 24.86
N GLY A 31 -10.33 -0.80 25.79
CA GLY A 31 -9.16 -1.61 25.49
C GLY A 31 -7.88 -1.15 26.20
N ARG A 32 -6.72 -1.62 25.72
CA ARG A 32 -5.41 -1.18 26.22
C ARG A 32 -5.14 0.26 25.81
N GLU A 33 -4.41 0.98 26.65
CA GLU A 33 -3.94 2.32 26.35
C GLU A 33 -3.14 2.33 25.03
N PRO A 34 -3.52 3.16 24.05
CA PRO A 34 -2.86 3.21 22.74
C PRO A 34 -1.35 3.41 22.86
N GLY A 35 -0.90 4.22 23.83
CA GLY A 35 0.52 4.53 24.04
C GLY A 35 1.41 3.31 24.28
N GLU A 36 0.93 2.25 24.95
CA GLU A 36 1.73 1.02 25.12
C GLU A 36 1.91 0.31 23.77
N ALA A 37 0.86 0.28 22.94
CA ALA A 37 0.89 -0.35 21.63
C ALA A 37 1.80 0.41 20.66
N VAL A 38 1.79 1.75 20.71
CA VAL A 38 2.71 2.62 19.95
C VAL A 38 4.15 2.31 20.28
N ARG A 39 4.50 2.31 21.57
CA ARG A 39 5.86 2.02 22.01
C ARG A 39 6.34 0.66 21.52
N ARG A 40 5.51 -0.38 21.64
CA ARG A 40 5.85 -1.72 21.14
C ARG A 40 6.05 -1.77 19.64
N ALA A 41 5.24 -1.05 18.87
CA ALA A 41 5.38 -1.00 17.41
C ALA A 41 6.65 -0.25 16.99
N ALA A 42 7.01 0.83 17.69
CA ALA A 42 8.26 1.55 17.49
C ALA A 42 9.49 0.67 17.84
N GLU A 43 9.44 -0.05 18.97
CA GLU A 43 10.50 -0.97 19.41
C GLU A 43 10.75 -2.11 18.41
N THR A 44 9.70 -2.60 17.73
CA THR A 44 9.80 -3.66 16.72
C THR A 44 10.07 -3.13 15.31
N GLY A 45 10.21 -1.81 15.12
CA GLY A 45 10.43 -1.19 13.83
C GLY A 45 9.26 -1.36 12.85
N VAL A 46 8.04 -1.55 13.35
CA VAL A 46 6.83 -1.72 12.54
C VAL A 46 6.09 -0.38 12.44
N PRO A 47 6.18 0.35 11.30
CA PRO A 47 5.52 1.63 11.16
C PRO A 47 4.00 1.49 11.15
N VAL A 48 3.31 2.38 11.88
CA VAL A 48 1.84 2.44 11.97
C VAL A 48 1.35 3.67 11.23
N SER A 49 0.72 3.47 10.06
CA SER A 49 0.03 4.55 9.35
C SER A 49 -1.40 4.67 9.87
N THR A 50 -1.86 5.87 10.15
CA THR A 50 -3.20 6.12 10.68
C THR A 50 -4.09 6.77 9.63
N ILE A 51 -5.36 6.42 9.64
CA ILE A 51 -6.40 7.04 8.82
C ILE A 51 -7.51 7.51 9.76
N ALA A 52 -7.64 8.82 9.89
CA ALA A 52 -8.77 9.46 10.56
C ALA A 52 -9.98 9.43 9.64
N TYR A 53 -11.02 8.68 10.01
CA TYR A 53 -12.24 8.55 9.20
C TYR A 53 -13.42 9.24 9.85
N GLY A 54 -13.86 10.36 9.29
CA GLY A 54 -14.96 11.17 9.82
C GLY A 54 -14.67 12.65 9.76
N THR A 55 -15.49 13.44 10.47
CA THR A 55 -15.35 14.89 10.53
C THR A 55 -15.13 15.36 11.98
N PRO A 56 -14.49 16.50 12.21
CA PRO A 56 -14.33 17.08 13.54
C PRO A 56 -15.69 17.37 14.22
N GLU A 57 -16.73 17.67 13.44
CA GLU A 57 -18.10 17.87 13.90
C GLU A 57 -18.99 16.64 13.65
N GLY A 58 -18.42 15.44 13.69
CA GLY A 58 -19.17 14.20 13.48
C GLY A 58 -20.22 13.96 14.57
N PHE A 59 -21.43 13.55 14.18
CA PHE A 59 -22.49 13.14 15.10
C PHE A 59 -23.09 11.80 14.66
N MET A 60 -23.41 10.95 15.63
CA MET A 60 -24.21 9.75 15.42
C MET A 60 -25.58 9.90 16.07
N VAL A 61 -26.62 9.40 15.41
CA VAL A 61 -27.96 9.31 15.97
C VAL A 61 -28.13 7.94 16.61
N GLN A 62 -28.23 7.91 17.93
CA GLN A 62 -28.51 6.69 18.68
C GLN A 62 -29.73 6.92 19.58
N ASN A 63 -30.74 6.05 19.45
CA ASN A 63 -32.00 6.15 20.19
C ASN A 63 -32.70 7.52 20.07
N GLY A 64 -32.59 8.19 18.92
CA GLY A 64 -33.17 9.51 18.68
C GLY A 64 -32.40 10.68 19.31
N GLN A 65 -31.25 10.43 19.94
CA GLN A 65 -30.36 11.46 20.47
C GLN A 65 -29.14 11.63 19.57
N MET A 66 -28.72 12.88 19.37
CA MET A 66 -27.47 13.20 18.68
C MET A 66 -26.31 13.09 19.67
N ILE A 67 -25.39 12.17 19.40
CA ILE A 67 -24.18 11.95 20.20
C ILE A 67 -22.98 12.45 19.38
N PRO A 68 -22.18 13.39 19.89
CA PRO A 68 -20.97 13.83 19.22
C PRO A 68 -19.93 12.71 19.23
N VAL A 69 -19.34 12.44 18.06
CA VAL A 69 -18.23 11.50 17.85
C VAL A 69 -17.21 12.17 16.93
N PRO A 70 -16.48 13.18 17.47
CA PRO A 70 -15.43 13.84 16.72
C PRO A 70 -14.24 12.88 16.53
N VAL A 71 -13.61 12.95 15.36
CA VAL A 71 -12.36 12.23 15.12
C VAL A 71 -11.20 12.93 15.85
N ASP A 72 -10.36 12.15 16.55
CA ASP A 72 -9.17 12.68 17.22
C ASP A 72 -7.95 12.63 16.30
N GLY A 73 -7.98 13.50 15.29
CA GLY A 73 -6.87 13.67 14.33
C GLY A 73 -5.52 13.91 15.01
N PRO A 74 -5.39 14.85 15.96
CA PRO A 74 -4.11 15.15 16.61
C PRO A 74 -3.51 13.97 17.39
N ALA A 75 -4.31 13.11 18.01
CA ALA A 75 -3.79 11.90 18.66
C ALA A 75 -3.31 10.87 17.64
N LEU A 76 -4.06 10.67 16.55
CA LEU A 76 -3.72 9.74 15.48
C LEU A 76 -2.49 10.19 14.68
N GLU A 77 -2.29 11.49 14.52
CA GLU A 77 -1.12 12.06 13.87
C GLU A 77 0.14 11.79 14.68
N ARG A 78 0.12 12.07 16.00
CA ARG A 78 1.25 11.77 16.89
C ARG A 78 1.57 10.28 16.91
N LEU A 79 0.55 9.43 16.94
CA LEU A 79 0.72 7.98 16.89
C LEU A 79 1.49 7.51 15.64
N ALA A 80 1.15 8.07 14.47
CA ALA A 80 1.84 7.74 13.23
C ALA A 80 3.28 8.25 13.25
N GLN A 81 3.51 9.47 13.73
CA GLN A 81 4.85 10.06 13.83
C GLN A 81 5.76 9.25 14.76
N ASP A 82 5.26 8.88 15.95
CA ASP A 82 6.01 8.13 16.96
C ASP A 82 6.44 6.74 16.49
N THR A 83 5.73 6.15 15.53
CA THR A 83 6.04 4.83 14.95
C THR A 83 6.76 4.91 13.60
N GLY A 84 6.97 6.11 13.05
CA GLY A 84 7.55 6.30 11.72
C GLY A 84 6.59 5.96 10.56
N GLY A 85 5.29 5.94 10.81
CA GLY A 85 4.24 5.81 9.80
C GLY A 85 3.82 7.13 9.17
N ARG A 86 2.64 7.14 8.53
CA ARG A 86 2.03 8.34 7.92
C ARG A 86 0.62 8.55 8.43
N PHE A 87 0.25 9.81 8.65
CA PHE A 87 -1.11 10.22 8.96
C PHE A 87 -1.88 10.52 7.67
N TYR A 88 -3.12 10.06 7.62
CA TYR A 88 -4.07 10.33 6.56
C TYR A 88 -5.40 10.75 7.16
N GLU A 89 -6.11 11.63 6.46
CA GLU A 89 -7.45 12.07 6.82
C GLU A 89 -8.39 11.74 5.65
N ALA A 90 -9.54 11.15 5.96
CA ALA A 90 -10.57 10.82 5.00
C ALA A 90 -11.94 11.16 5.60
N ALA A 91 -12.57 12.21 5.12
CA ALA A 91 -13.92 12.61 5.53
C ALA A 91 -15.00 11.79 4.81
N SER A 92 -14.65 11.08 3.73
CA SER A 92 -15.58 10.28 2.93
C SER A 92 -15.00 8.94 2.46
N GLY A 93 -15.88 8.02 2.05
CA GLY A 93 -15.48 6.71 1.50
C GLY A 93 -14.69 6.80 0.19
N ASP A 94 -14.89 7.86 -0.61
CA ASP A 94 -14.10 8.13 -1.82
C ASP A 94 -12.66 8.53 -1.48
N GLU A 95 -12.48 9.40 -0.49
CA GLU A 95 -11.16 9.80 0.00
C GLU A 95 -10.43 8.61 0.64
N LEU A 96 -11.16 7.77 1.39
CA LEU A 96 -10.61 6.54 1.96
C LEU A 96 -10.06 5.60 0.87
N ARG A 97 -10.77 5.44 -0.25
CA ARG A 97 -10.28 4.69 -1.41
C ARG A 97 -9.00 5.29 -1.99
N GLY A 98 -8.93 6.62 -2.07
CA GLY A 98 -7.72 7.32 -2.51
C GLY A 98 -6.51 7.03 -1.61
N VAL A 99 -6.71 7.06 -0.29
CA VAL A 99 -5.68 6.72 0.70
C VAL A 99 -5.21 5.27 0.56
N TYR A 100 -6.13 4.32 0.42
CA TYR A 100 -5.76 2.92 0.20
C TYR A 100 -5.04 2.70 -1.14
N ALA A 101 -5.36 3.46 -2.19
CA ALA A 101 -4.68 3.37 -3.48
C ALA A 101 -3.23 3.90 -3.39
N ASP A 102 -3.01 5.01 -2.68
CA ASP A 102 -1.66 5.55 -2.39
C ASP A 102 -0.82 4.54 -1.58
N ILE A 103 -1.42 3.94 -0.55
CA ILE A 103 -0.74 2.92 0.26
C ILE A 103 -0.46 1.66 -0.59
N GLY A 104 -1.45 1.20 -1.35
CA GLY A 104 -1.45 -0.02 -2.16
C GLY A 104 -0.35 -0.06 -3.22
N GLY A 105 -0.03 1.08 -3.84
CA GLY A 105 1.06 1.18 -4.82
C GLY A 105 2.45 0.87 -4.24
N SER A 106 2.60 0.89 -2.91
CA SER A 106 3.86 0.67 -2.20
C SER A 106 3.99 -0.71 -1.53
N ILE A 107 2.97 -1.58 -1.63
CA ILE A 107 2.94 -2.86 -0.90
C ILE A 107 3.67 -3.95 -1.71
N GLY A 108 4.99 -3.83 -1.75
CA GLY A 108 5.90 -4.92 -2.09
C GLY A 108 6.26 -5.08 -3.57
N TYR A 109 7.54 -5.33 -3.82
CA TYR A 109 8.02 -5.78 -5.12
C TYR A 109 7.92 -7.30 -5.20
N ARG A 110 7.22 -7.81 -6.22
CA ARG A 110 7.27 -9.23 -6.58
C ARG A 110 8.18 -9.39 -7.79
N THR A 111 9.22 -10.21 -7.66
CA THR A 111 10.03 -10.62 -8.81
C THR A 111 9.19 -11.49 -9.72
N GLU A 112 8.71 -10.91 -10.83
CA GLU A 112 8.05 -11.66 -11.88
C GLU A 112 9.03 -11.98 -13.00
N ARG A 113 9.00 -13.23 -13.44
CA ARG A 113 9.77 -13.65 -14.60
C ARG A 113 9.11 -13.08 -15.86
N ARG A 114 9.67 -11.99 -16.37
CA ARG A 114 9.25 -11.46 -17.67
C ARG A 114 9.93 -12.20 -18.79
N GLU A 115 9.11 -12.58 -19.75
CA GLU A 115 9.53 -13.22 -20.98
C GLU A 115 10.21 -12.20 -21.91
N ILE A 116 11.47 -12.47 -22.24
CA ILE A 116 12.32 -11.57 -23.05
C ILE A 116 12.34 -11.97 -24.53
N TRP A 117 11.86 -13.17 -24.86
CA TRP A 117 11.91 -13.75 -26.21
C TRP A 117 11.16 -12.91 -27.26
N THR A 118 10.13 -12.15 -26.87
CA THR A 118 9.38 -11.28 -27.77
C THR A 118 10.27 -10.24 -28.44
N TRP A 119 11.25 -9.67 -27.72
CA TRP A 119 12.21 -8.72 -28.29
C TRP A 119 13.15 -9.39 -29.29
N PHE A 120 13.60 -10.62 -29.00
CA PHE A 120 14.43 -11.39 -29.92
C PHE A 120 13.67 -11.79 -31.19
N ILE A 121 12.40 -12.19 -31.07
CA ILE A 121 11.55 -12.47 -32.23
C ILE A 121 11.31 -11.20 -33.04
N GLY A 122 10.99 -10.08 -32.40
CA GLY A 122 10.80 -8.81 -33.08
C GLY A 122 12.05 -8.38 -33.86
N ALA A 123 13.23 -8.49 -33.25
CA ALA A 123 14.50 -8.23 -33.91
C ALA A 123 14.77 -9.19 -35.08
N GLY A 124 14.52 -10.49 -34.90
CA GLY A 124 14.69 -11.49 -35.95
C GLY A 124 13.75 -11.28 -37.14
N LEU A 125 12.50 -10.93 -36.89
CA LEU A 125 11.51 -10.61 -37.92
C LEU A 125 11.94 -9.39 -38.72
N LEU A 126 12.37 -8.33 -38.04
CA LEU A 126 12.82 -7.09 -38.68
C LEU A 126 14.06 -7.34 -39.55
N LEU A 127 15.02 -8.12 -39.04
CA LEU A 127 16.21 -8.52 -39.80
C LEU A 127 15.83 -9.36 -41.03
N SER A 128 14.87 -10.27 -40.89
CA SER A 128 14.37 -11.10 -41.99
C SER A 128 13.70 -10.27 -43.08
N CYS A 129 12.89 -9.28 -42.69
CA CYS A 129 12.29 -8.32 -43.63
C CYS A 129 13.36 -7.47 -44.33
N ALA A 130 14.39 -7.02 -43.61
CA ALA A 130 15.50 -6.26 -44.18
C ALA A 130 16.29 -7.09 -45.21
N VAL A 131 16.58 -8.36 -44.89
CA VAL A 131 17.24 -9.30 -45.81
C VAL A 131 16.37 -9.57 -47.03
N ALA A 132 15.06 -9.79 -46.86
CA ALA A 132 14.14 -9.99 -47.97
C ALA A 132 14.08 -8.77 -48.89
N ALA A 133 13.99 -7.55 -48.33
CA ALA A 133 14.02 -6.31 -49.09
C ALA A 133 15.35 -6.11 -49.83
N ALA A 134 16.48 -6.35 -49.17
CA ALA A 134 17.80 -6.29 -49.78
C ALA A 134 17.96 -7.33 -50.90
N SER A 135 17.46 -8.55 -50.70
CA SER A 135 17.47 -9.62 -51.70
C SER A 135 16.65 -9.21 -52.94
N LEU A 136 15.44 -8.70 -52.75
CA LEU A 136 14.61 -8.20 -53.85
C LEU A 136 15.28 -7.03 -54.58
N LEU A 137 15.91 -6.09 -53.88
CA LEU A 137 16.64 -4.96 -54.48
C LEU A 137 17.90 -5.39 -55.25
N TRP A 138 18.54 -6.47 -54.83
CA TRP A 138 19.74 -7.00 -55.47
C TRP A 138 19.41 -7.87 -56.68
N PHE A 139 18.39 -8.73 -56.58
CA PHE A 139 17.94 -9.62 -57.68
C PHE A 139 17.00 -8.95 -58.67
N SER A 140 16.36 -7.82 -58.34
CA SER A 140 15.68 -6.96 -59.33
C SER A 140 16.65 -6.19 -60.22
N ARG A 141 17.95 -6.31 -59.97
CA ARG A 141 19.02 -5.79 -60.82
C ARG A 141 19.80 -7.00 -61.33
N LEU A 142 19.43 -7.53 -62.49
CA LEU A 142 20.21 -8.31 -63.47
C LEU A 142 19.24 -9.16 -64.32
N PRO A 143 19.14 -9.04 -65.66
CA PRO A 143 19.64 -8.04 -66.61
C PRO A 143 18.61 -6.96 -66.98
#